data_AF-A0A8K0LV39-F1
#
_entry.id   AF-A0A8K0LV39-F1
#
_cell.length_a   1.000
_cell.length_b   1.000
_cell.length_c   1.000
_cell.angle_alpha   90.00
_cell.angle_beta   90.00
_cell.angle_gamma   90.00
#
_symmetry.space_group_name_H-M   'P 1'
#
loop_
_entity.id
_entity.type
_entity.pdbx_description
1 polymer ?
#
loop_
_entity_poly.entity_id
_entity_poly.type
_entity_poly.pdbx_seq_one_letter_code
_entity_poly.pdbx_strand_id
1 'polypeptide(L)'
;ELVFSKIAVETDKKLTSKGPITNPRNKWCPTHLRPWSDFLEQQRAIFGALYDTFPAQSRAFESRSFLAGLGNRISQRSIANEKTFEHFLHNSLEDPVRAIIEQLNLNQLRPDQICVYRSNGALAMTRTMVYVSEYKPPHKLTAPHLRLCLRAMNIPKDVLNRKTIPTSMDPDALFQYLADRLTASAVTQTYHYMIEEGLEYGLLTTGEAIVFLRVDWEEP
;
A
#
# COMPACT_ATOMS: atom_id res chain seq x y z
N GLU A 1 16.77 14.83 4.55
CA GLU A 1 16.13 13.50 4.58
C GLU A 1 14.63 13.69 4.83
N LEU A 2 13.78 12.99 4.10
CA LEU A 2 12.33 13.22 4.03
C LEU A 2 11.57 12.34 5.05
N VAL A 3 10.25 12.50 5.10
CA VAL A 3 9.36 11.81 6.06
C VAL A 3 9.50 10.28 6.01
N PHE A 4 9.50 9.68 4.82
CA PHE A 4 9.63 8.22 4.66
C PHE A 4 10.98 7.64 5.10
N SER A 5 12.06 8.41 4.95
CA SER A 5 13.40 7.95 5.36
C SER A 5 13.59 7.92 6.89
N LYS A 6 12.60 8.38 7.66
CA LYS A 6 12.64 8.46 9.13
C LYS A 6 11.62 7.53 9.79
N ILE A 7 11.12 6.52 9.06
CA ILE A 7 10.26 5.49 9.62
C ILE A 7 10.99 4.75 10.76
N ALA A 8 10.36 4.69 11.93
CA ALA A 8 10.86 3.96 13.08
C ALA A 8 9.88 2.80 13.35
N VAL A 9 10.36 1.56 13.26
CA VAL A 9 9.55 0.36 13.48
C VAL A 9 9.87 -0.21 14.85
N GLU A 10 8.85 -0.54 15.63
CA GLU A 10 9.05 -1.26 16.88
C GLU A 10 9.47 -2.71 16.59
N THR A 11 10.60 -3.13 17.14
CA THR A 11 11.17 -4.45 16.90
C THR A 11 10.92 -5.42 18.06
N ASP A 12 10.58 -4.92 19.25
CA ASP A 12 10.23 -5.77 20.38
C ASP A 12 8.84 -6.39 20.19
N LYS A 13 8.83 -7.70 19.93
CA LYS A 13 7.61 -8.51 19.77
C LYS A 13 6.65 -8.44 20.97
N LYS A 14 7.12 -8.05 22.17
CA LYS A 14 6.26 -7.85 23.34
C LYS A 14 5.44 -6.57 23.25
N LEU A 15 5.92 -5.58 22.51
CA LEU A 15 5.30 -4.27 22.34
C LEU A 15 4.46 -4.18 21.06
N THR A 16 4.61 -5.15 20.15
CA THR A 16 3.85 -5.20 18.89
C THR A 16 2.51 -5.92 19.00
N SER A 17 1.54 -5.50 18.18
CA SER A 17 0.25 -6.18 18.06
C SER A 17 0.39 -7.60 17.47
N LYS A 18 -0.27 -8.58 18.10
CA LYS A 18 -0.25 -10.02 17.71
C LYS A 18 -1.49 -10.47 16.94
N GLY A 19 -2.34 -9.53 16.51
CA GLY A 19 -3.60 -9.84 15.82
C GLY A 19 -3.37 -10.70 14.56
N PRO A 20 -4.31 -11.60 14.22
CA PRO A 20 -4.14 -12.54 13.12
C PRO A 20 -3.97 -11.83 11.77
N ILE A 21 -3.24 -12.49 10.86
CA ILE A 21 -3.21 -12.09 9.46
C ILE A 21 -4.57 -12.41 8.84
N THR A 22 -5.02 -11.55 7.93
CA THR A 22 -6.33 -11.62 7.30
C THR A 22 -6.61 -13.01 6.69
N ASN A 23 -7.76 -13.60 7.04
CA ASN A 23 -8.16 -14.91 6.50
C ASN A 23 -8.60 -14.74 5.02
N PRO A 24 -8.00 -15.48 4.07
CA PRO A 24 -8.36 -15.42 2.65
C PRO A 24 -9.61 -16.23 2.29
N ARG A 25 -10.20 -17.01 3.22
CA ARG A 25 -11.43 -17.78 2.93
C ARG A 25 -12.58 -16.84 2.54
N ASN A 26 -13.34 -17.24 1.52
CA ASN A 26 -14.48 -16.52 0.93
C ASN A 26 -14.14 -15.16 0.30
N LYS A 27 -12.91 -14.97 -0.16
CA LYS A 27 -12.48 -13.76 -0.88
C LYS A 27 -12.11 -14.09 -2.32
N TRP A 28 -12.34 -13.13 -3.21
CA TRP A 28 -11.78 -13.16 -4.56
C TRP A 28 -10.26 -13.21 -4.45
N CYS A 29 -9.64 -14.17 -5.13
CA CYS A 29 -8.20 -14.40 -5.06
C CYS A 29 -7.64 -14.35 -6.49
N PRO A 30 -6.60 -13.53 -6.75
CA PRO A 30 -6.03 -13.46 -8.08
C PRO A 30 -5.38 -14.79 -8.44
N THR A 31 -5.58 -15.25 -9.67
CA THR A 31 -4.98 -16.51 -10.11
C THR A 31 -3.49 -16.35 -10.35
N HIS A 32 -3.12 -15.30 -11.09
CA HIS A 32 -1.74 -15.04 -11.49
C HIS A 32 -1.25 -13.72 -10.93
N LEU A 33 -0.13 -13.75 -10.22
CA LEU A 33 0.65 -12.55 -9.94
C LEU A 33 1.70 -12.42 -11.05
N ARG A 34 1.80 -11.24 -11.68
CA ARG A 34 2.78 -10.95 -12.73
C ARG A 34 3.38 -9.55 -12.52
N PRO A 35 4.64 -9.30 -12.92
CA PRO A 35 5.20 -7.95 -12.92
C PRO A 35 4.40 -7.02 -13.84
N TRP A 36 4.17 -5.79 -13.39
CA TRP A 36 3.55 -4.75 -14.20
C TRP A 36 4.60 -4.15 -15.16
N SER A 37 4.63 -4.67 -16.38
CA SER A 37 5.74 -4.45 -17.34
C SER A 37 5.98 -2.99 -17.74
N ASP A 38 4.93 -2.20 -17.91
CA ASP A 38 4.98 -0.79 -18.35
C ASP A 38 4.80 0.21 -17.20
N PHE A 39 4.84 -0.25 -15.95
CA PHE A 39 4.60 0.59 -14.76
C PHE A 39 5.47 1.86 -14.74
N LEU A 40 6.78 1.72 -15.01
CA LEU A 40 7.72 2.86 -14.96
C LEU A 40 7.49 3.87 -16.10
N GLU A 41 6.94 3.42 -17.22
CA GLU A 41 6.60 4.28 -18.34
C GLU A 41 5.33 5.08 -18.01
N GLN A 42 4.30 4.39 -17.52
CA GLN A 42 3.07 5.01 -17.05
C GLN A 42 3.32 6.00 -15.89
N GLN A 43 4.11 5.60 -14.88
CA GLN A 43 4.45 6.46 -13.74
C GLN A 43 5.14 7.73 -14.21
N ARG A 44 6.09 7.63 -15.15
CA ARG A 44 6.82 8.78 -15.68
C ARG A 44 5.90 9.71 -16.48
N ALA A 45 4.98 9.15 -17.27
CA ALA A 45 4.00 9.94 -18.00
C ALA A 45 3.06 10.70 -17.04
N ILE A 46 2.55 10.02 -15.99
CA ILE A 46 1.71 10.64 -14.96
C ILE A 46 2.48 11.75 -14.24
N PHE A 47 3.73 11.50 -13.83
CA PHE A 47 4.54 12.49 -13.15
C PHE A 47 4.87 13.67 -14.07
N GLY A 48 5.16 13.43 -15.35
CA GLY A 48 5.35 14.47 -16.35
C GLY A 48 4.14 15.40 -16.43
N ALA A 49 2.94 14.83 -16.59
CA ALA A 49 1.69 15.60 -16.63
C ALA A 49 1.45 16.40 -15.33
N LEU A 50 1.75 15.81 -14.17
CA LEU A 50 1.65 16.52 -12.88
C LEU A 50 2.65 17.69 -12.81
N TYR A 51 3.91 17.47 -13.18
CA TYR A 51 4.93 18.53 -13.18
C TYR A 51 4.61 19.65 -14.16
N ASP A 52 4.06 19.32 -15.34
CA ASP A 52 3.61 20.32 -16.31
C ASP A 52 2.42 21.15 -15.80
N THR A 53 1.60 20.57 -14.92
CA THR A 53 0.46 21.25 -14.30
C THR A 53 0.89 22.24 -13.22
N PHE A 54 2.03 22.01 -12.55
CA PHE A 54 2.54 22.86 -11.48
C PHE A 54 3.77 23.65 -11.94
N PRO A 55 3.64 24.96 -12.28
CA PRO A 55 4.77 25.78 -12.68
C PRO A 55 5.87 25.73 -11.60
N ALA A 56 7.12 25.50 -11.99
CA ALA A 56 8.25 25.40 -11.07
C ALA A 56 8.45 26.66 -10.21
N GLN A 57 7.89 27.79 -10.64
CA GLN A 57 7.91 29.06 -9.92
C GLN A 57 6.87 29.14 -8.80
N SER A 58 5.86 28.27 -8.82
CA SER A 58 4.82 28.19 -7.77
C SER A 58 5.33 27.39 -6.57
N ARG A 59 5.22 27.97 -5.38
CA ARG A 59 5.46 27.25 -4.12
C ARG A 59 4.16 26.62 -3.64
N ALA A 60 3.62 25.71 -4.44
CA ALA A 60 2.33 25.06 -4.17
C ALA A 60 2.39 24.06 -3.00
N PHE A 61 3.59 23.59 -2.64
CA PHE A 61 3.80 22.54 -1.63
C PHE A 61 4.71 22.99 -0.49
N GLU A 62 4.68 22.23 0.60
CA GLU A 62 5.49 22.47 1.78
C GLU A 62 6.99 22.47 1.46
N SER A 63 7.72 23.36 2.15
CA SER A 63 9.16 23.44 1.99
C SER A 63 9.86 22.16 2.45
N ARG A 64 11.04 21.89 1.87
CA ARG A 64 11.92 20.80 2.33
C ARG A 64 12.24 20.89 3.83
N SER A 65 12.36 22.09 4.39
CA SER A 65 12.60 22.31 5.81
C SER A 65 11.41 21.84 6.67
N PHE A 66 10.18 22.13 6.23
CA PHE A 66 8.98 21.62 6.89
C PHE A 66 8.93 20.09 6.86
N LEU A 67 9.16 19.48 5.68
CA LEU A 67 9.16 18.02 5.54
C LEU A 67 10.24 17.34 6.39
N ALA A 68 11.41 17.96 6.53
CA ALA A 68 12.45 17.47 7.43
C ALA A 68 12.01 17.54 8.91
N GLY A 69 11.41 18.65 9.32
CA GLY A 69 10.87 18.82 10.67
C GLY A 69 9.73 17.84 10.99
N LEU A 70 8.85 17.61 10.02
CA LEU A 70 7.78 16.61 10.12
C LEU A 70 8.35 15.20 10.26
N GLY A 71 9.35 14.84 9.44
CA GLY A 71 10.05 13.56 9.55
C GLY A 71 10.65 13.32 10.94
N ASN A 72 11.32 14.32 11.51
CA ASN A 72 11.88 14.24 12.86
C ASN A 72 10.81 14.08 13.96
N ARG A 73 9.61 14.66 13.77
CA ARG A 73 8.50 14.54 14.71
C ARG A 73 7.88 13.15 14.66
N ILE A 74 7.67 12.64 13.45
CA ILE A 74 7.08 11.32 13.20
C ILE A 74 8.00 10.22 13.74
N SER A 75 9.32 10.38 13.58
CA SER A 75 10.29 9.39 14.07
C SER A 75 10.35 9.24 15.59
N GLN A 76 9.77 10.18 16.37
CA GLN A 76 9.69 10.06 17.83
C GLN A 76 8.68 9.00 18.28
N ARG A 77 7.84 8.49 17.38
CA ARG A 77 6.83 7.47 17.66
C ARG A 77 7.11 6.24 16.81
N SER A 78 7.62 5.17 17.41
CA SER A 78 7.81 3.91 16.70
C SER A 78 6.45 3.30 16.31
N ILE A 79 6.41 2.71 15.11
CA ILE A 79 5.25 1.97 14.61
C ILE A 79 5.23 0.63 15.34
N ALA A 80 4.36 0.50 16.34
CA ALA A 80 4.19 -0.70 17.15
C ALA A 80 2.88 -1.45 16.86
N ASN A 81 1.91 -0.76 16.27
CA ASN A 81 0.57 -1.29 16.02
C ASN A 81 -0.10 -0.55 14.87
N GLU A 82 -1.29 -1.03 14.50
CA GLU A 82 -2.11 -0.50 13.41
C GLU A 82 -2.41 1.00 13.58
N LYS A 83 -2.72 1.47 14.79
CA LYS A 83 -3.05 2.87 15.06
C LYS A 83 -1.85 3.82 14.90
N THR A 84 -0.68 3.39 15.37
CA THR A 84 0.57 4.16 15.18
C THR A 84 1.00 4.17 13.71
N PHE A 85 0.72 3.08 12.99
CA PHE A 85 0.96 3.01 11.56
C PHE A 85 0.01 3.91 10.76
N GLU A 86 -1.29 3.89 11.09
CA GLU A 86 -2.30 4.78 10.51
C GLU A 86 -1.91 6.25 10.68
N HIS A 87 -1.46 6.65 11.88
CA HIS A 87 -0.96 8.00 12.12
C HIS A 87 0.24 8.35 11.22
N PHE A 88 1.18 7.42 11.03
CA PHE A 88 2.30 7.61 10.11
C PHE A 88 1.81 7.84 8.68
N LEU A 89 0.90 7.01 8.18
CA LEU A 89 0.39 7.08 6.81
C LEU A 89 -0.41 8.36 6.56
N HIS A 90 -1.21 8.79 7.53
CA HIS A 90 -1.96 10.04 7.44
C HIS A 90 -1.03 11.23 7.20
N ASN A 91 0.03 11.36 8.01
CA ASN A 91 0.95 12.48 7.92
C ASN A 91 1.95 12.37 6.73
N SER A 92 2.29 11.15 6.30
CA SER A 92 3.33 10.92 5.30
C SER A 92 2.80 10.78 3.88
N LEU A 93 1.53 10.37 3.72
CA LEU A 93 0.90 10.13 2.42
C LEU A 93 -0.40 10.90 2.28
N GLU A 94 -1.36 10.69 3.17
CA GLU A 94 -2.73 11.18 2.94
C GLU A 94 -2.80 12.71 2.93
N ASP A 95 -2.15 13.37 3.89
CA ASP A 95 -2.12 14.84 3.98
C ASP A 95 -1.36 15.47 2.79
N PRO A 96 -0.14 15.02 2.44
CA PRO A 96 0.53 15.50 1.24
C PRO A 96 -0.27 15.27 -0.06
N VAL A 97 -0.88 14.09 -0.21
CA VAL A 97 -1.70 13.77 -1.40
C VAL A 97 -2.95 14.65 -1.43
N ARG A 98 -3.58 14.93 -0.28
CA ARG A 98 -4.71 15.86 -0.20
C ARG A 98 -4.30 17.27 -0.63
N ALA A 99 -3.16 17.76 -0.17
CA ALA A 99 -2.64 19.05 -0.60
C ALA A 99 -2.42 19.11 -2.12
N ILE A 100 -1.87 18.04 -2.73
CA ILE A 100 -1.74 17.93 -4.19
C ILE A 100 -3.10 18.00 -4.88
N ILE A 101 -4.08 17.22 -4.42
CA ILE A 101 -5.44 17.19 -4.97
C ILE A 101 -6.11 18.57 -4.90
N GLU A 102 -5.98 19.26 -3.78
CA GLU A 102 -6.50 20.62 -3.58
C GLU A 102 -5.86 21.61 -4.56
N GLN A 103 -4.54 21.55 -4.75
CA GLN A 103 -3.84 22.41 -5.70
C GLN A 103 -4.23 22.12 -7.16
N LEU A 104 -4.60 20.87 -7.49
CA LEU A 104 -5.11 20.49 -8.81
C LEU A 104 -6.59 20.88 -9.03
N ASN A 105 -7.25 21.50 -8.05
CA ASN A 105 -8.71 21.71 -8.03
C ASN A 105 -9.50 20.40 -8.25
N LEU A 106 -8.93 19.26 -7.87
CA LEU A 106 -9.60 17.96 -7.87
C LEU A 106 -10.45 17.81 -6.59
N ASN A 107 -11.13 18.88 -6.17
CA ASN A 107 -11.87 19.03 -4.90
C ASN A 107 -13.03 18.03 -4.73
N GLN A 108 -13.26 17.20 -5.76
CA GLN A 108 -14.17 16.06 -5.71
C GLN A 108 -13.53 14.83 -5.05
N LEU A 109 -12.20 14.73 -4.95
CA LEU A 109 -11.51 13.57 -4.36
C LEU A 109 -11.28 13.77 -2.84
N ARG A 110 -11.64 12.78 -2.04
CA ARG A 110 -11.40 12.74 -0.59
C ARG A 110 -10.65 11.45 -0.22
N PRO A 111 -9.38 11.54 0.24
CA PRO A 111 -8.68 10.40 0.82
C PRO A 111 -9.30 10.02 2.17
N ASP A 112 -9.62 8.73 2.37
CA ASP A 112 -10.13 8.20 3.63
C ASP A 112 -9.60 6.78 3.87
N GLN A 113 -8.63 6.64 4.79
CA GLN A 113 -8.06 5.46 5.50
C GLN A 113 -7.82 4.13 4.77
N ILE A 114 -8.55 3.79 3.71
CA ILE A 114 -8.42 2.60 2.86
C ILE A 114 -8.78 2.97 1.41
N CYS A 115 -9.56 4.02 1.16
CA CYS A 115 -10.07 4.33 -0.17
C CYS A 115 -10.02 5.83 -0.48
N VAL A 116 -9.84 6.17 -1.76
CA VAL A 116 -10.09 7.54 -2.23
C VAL A 116 -11.47 7.55 -2.87
N TYR A 117 -12.35 8.43 -2.39
CA TYR A 117 -13.69 8.59 -2.96
C TYR A 117 -13.78 9.85 -3.80
N ARG A 118 -14.43 9.76 -4.97
CA ARG A 118 -14.94 10.91 -5.72
C ARG A 118 -16.35 11.23 -5.22
N SER A 119 -16.56 12.47 -4.80
CA SER A 119 -17.87 13.05 -4.49
C SER A 119 -18.51 13.55 -5.77
N ASN A 120 -19.69 13.03 -6.11
CA ASN A 120 -20.45 13.42 -7.29
C ASN A 120 -21.30 14.69 -7.05
N GLY A 121 -20.82 15.61 -6.20
CA GLY A 121 -21.50 16.86 -5.82
C GLY A 121 -22.18 16.81 -4.44
N ALA A 122 -22.54 17.98 -3.91
CA ALA A 122 -23.04 18.16 -2.54
C ALA A 122 -24.39 17.47 -2.24
N LEU A 123 -25.14 17.08 -3.28
CA LEU A 123 -26.46 16.46 -3.19
C LEU A 123 -26.46 14.97 -3.57
N ALA A 124 -25.34 14.42 -4.06
CA ALA A 124 -25.25 13.02 -4.42
C ALA A 124 -24.88 12.18 -3.19
N MET A 125 -25.78 11.29 -2.76
CA MET A 125 -25.51 10.32 -1.70
C MET A 125 -24.50 9.24 -2.13
N THR A 126 -24.21 9.12 -3.42
CA THR A 126 -23.32 8.11 -3.99
C THR A 126 -21.89 8.65 -4.07
N ARG A 127 -20.96 8.02 -3.36
CA ARG A 127 -19.52 8.21 -3.49
C ARG A 127 -18.97 7.14 -4.43
N THR A 128 -18.15 7.52 -5.40
CA THR A 128 -17.48 6.56 -6.28
C THR A 128 -16.10 6.27 -5.72
N MET A 129 -15.80 5.01 -5.40
CA MET A 129 -14.45 4.61 -5.01
C MET A 129 -13.52 4.73 -6.23
N VAL A 130 -12.36 5.33 -6.04
CA VAL A 130 -11.38 5.58 -7.11
C VAL A 130 -10.16 4.67 -6.95
N TYR A 131 -9.89 4.21 -5.73
CA TYR A 131 -8.69 3.46 -5.40
C TYR A 131 -8.82 2.80 -4.03
N VAL A 132 -8.22 1.62 -3.84
CA VAL A 132 -8.13 0.88 -2.57
C VAL A 132 -6.67 0.73 -2.13
N SER A 133 -6.44 0.95 -0.84
CA SER A 133 -5.17 0.89 -0.13
C SER A 133 -5.24 -0.08 1.04
N GLU A 134 -4.49 -1.17 0.99
CA GLU A 134 -4.33 -2.05 2.14
C GLU A 134 -3.07 -1.68 2.92
N TYR A 135 -3.20 -1.62 4.24
CA TYR A 135 -2.10 -1.31 5.15
C TYR A 135 -1.73 -2.52 5.99
N LYS A 136 -0.46 -2.92 5.95
CA LYS A 136 0.08 -3.96 6.84
C LYS A 136 1.25 -3.39 7.65
N PRO A 137 1.19 -3.38 8.99
CA PRO A 137 2.31 -2.92 9.79
C PRO A 137 3.62 -3.66 9.44
N PRO A 138 4.77 -2.98 9.43
CA PRO A 138 6.04 -3.55 8.98
C PRO A 138 6.49 -4.76 9.82
N HIS A 139 6.11 -4.83 11.10
CA HIS A 139 6.39 -6.00 11.94
C HIS A 139 5.57 -7.25 11.57
N LYS A 140 4.49 -7.11 10.80
CA LYS A 140 3.66 -8.23 10.28
C LYS A 140 4.01 -8.60 8.84
N LEU A 141 4.35 -7.62 8.00
CA LEU A 141 4.76 -7.80 6.62
C LEU A 141 5.94 -6.87 6.34
N THR A 142 7.14 -7.43 6.25
CA THR A 142 8.39 -6.67 6.12
C THR A 142 8.75 -6.46 4.64
N ALA A 143 9.59 -5.47 4.35
CA ALA A 143 10.12 -5.30 3.00
C ALA A 143 10.84 -6.55 2.44
N PRO A 144 11.62 -7.33 3.22
CA PRO A 144 12.15 -8.62 2.79
C PRO A 144 11.06 -9.65 2.39
N HIS A 145 9.95 -9.76 3.13
CA HIS A 145 8.85 -10.66 2.74
C HIS A 145 8.29 -10.28 1.36
N LEU A 146 8.08 -8.98 1.12
CA LEU A 146 7.59 -8.47 -0.16
C LEU A 146 8.56 -8.77 -1.30
N ARG A 147 9.85 -8.45 -1.13
CA ARG A 147 10.88 -8.68 -2.17
C ARG A 147 11.00 -10.15 -2.54
N LEU A 148 10.86 -11.04 -1.56
CA LEU A 148 11.01 -12.47 -1.78
C LEU A 148 9.78 -13.09 -2.45
N CYS A 149 8.58 -12.58 -2.16
CA CYS A 149 7.33 -13.14 -2.70
C CYS A 149 6.87 -12.49 -4.01
N LEU A 150 7.08 -11.19 -4.23
CA LEU A 150 6.59 -10.46 -5.41
C LEU A 150 7.37 -10.85 -6.68
N ARG A 151 7.01 -12.01 -7.22
CA ARG A 151 7.49 -12.63 -8.46
C ARG A 151 6.29 -13.22 -9.19
N ALA A 152 6.51 -13.61 -10.45
CA ALA A 152 5.49 -14.33 -11.20
C ALA A 152 5.14 -15.66 -10.50
N MET A 153 3.86 -15.88 -10.18
CA MET A 153 3.38 -17.11 -9.54
C MET A 153 1.87 -17.32 -9.73
N ASN A 154 1.42 -18.56 -9.53
CA ASN A 154 0.00 -18.91 -9.44
C ASN A 154 -0.39 -19.01 -7.95
N ILE A 155 -1.13 -18.04 -7.42
CA ILE A 155 -1.38 -17.94 -5.98
C ILE A 155 -2.16 -19.16 -5.43
N PRO A 156 -3.26 -19.61 -6.07
CA PRO A 156 -3.97 -20.79 -5.60
C PRO A 156 -3.10 -22.04 -5.54
N LYS A 157 -2.29 -22.28 -6.57
CA LYS A 157 -1.44 -23.46 -6.65
C LYS A 157 -0.21 -23.38 -5.75
N ASP A 158 0.52 -22.28 -5.82
CA ASP A 158 1.86 -22.16 -5.25
C ASP A 158 1.83 -21.75 -3.77
N VAL A 159 0.74 -21.10 -3.33
CA VAL A 159 0.59 -20.61 -1.94
C VAL A 159 -0.55 -21.30 -1.21
N LEU A 160 -1.79 -21.24 -1.72
CA LEU A 160 -2.97 -21.72 -0.98
C LEU A 160 -3.02 -23.26 -0.88
N ASN A 161 -2.70 -23.95 -1.98
CA ASN A 161 -2.75 -25.41 -2.08
C ASN A 161 -1.39 -26.09 -1.88
N ARG A 162 -0.41 -25.36 -1.33
CA ARG A 162 0.91 -25.91 -1.05
C ARG A 162 0.82 -27.01 0.00
N LYS A 163 1.18 -28.25 -0.40
CA LYS A 163 1.05 -29.45 0.45
C LYS A 163 2.07 -29.53 1.58
N THR A 164 3.24 -28.92 1.39
CA THR A 164 4.39 -29.04 2.29
C THR A 164 4.64 -27.74 3.04
N ILE A 165 4.66 -27.84 4.37
CA ILE A 165 5.10 -26.77 5.26
C ILE A 165 6.56 -27.08 5.63
N PRO A 166 7.53 -26.24 5.24
CA PRO A 166 8.92 -26.42 5.64
C PRO A 166 9.06 -26.46 7.16
N THR A 167 9.95 -27.30 7.66
CA THR A 167 10.20 -27.40 9.11
C THR A 167 11.23 -26.35 9.54
N SER A 168 11.37 -26.14 10.85
CA SER A 168 12.40 -25.24 11.41
C SER A 168 13.84 -25.70 11.13
N MET A 169 14.04 -26.88 10.54
CA MET A 169 15.34 -27.40 10.11
C MET A 169 15.85 -26.74 8.83
N ASP A 170 14.98 -26.07 8.07
CA ASP A 170 15.33 -25.27 6.89
C ASP A 170 14.77 -23.85 7.07
N PRO A 171 15.51 -22.95 7.75
CA PRO A 171 15.06 -21.60 8.06
C PRO A 171 14.75 -20.77 6.81
N ASP A 172 15.49 -20.98 5.72
CA ASP A 172 15.33 -20.22 4.48
C ASP A 172 14.05 -20.64 3.75
N ALA A 173 13.80 -21.95 3.63
CA ALA A 173 12.55 -22.44 3.07
C ALA A 173 11.33 -22.04 3.92
N LEU A 174 11.47 -22.06 5.25
CA LEU A 174 10.43 -21.59 6.16
C LEU A 174 10.16 -20.09 5.98
N PHE A 175 11.21 -19.28 5.84
CA PHE A 175 11.08 -17.84 5.59
C PHE A 175 10.39 -17.55 4.26
N GLN A 176 10.77 -18.24 3.16
CA GLN A 176 10.08 -18.13 1.88
C GLN A 176 8.60 -18.51 1.99
N TYR A 177 8.29 -19.62 2.66
CA TYR A 177 6.91 -20.06 2.87
C TYR A 177 6.07 -19.03 3.63
N LEU A 178 6.63 -18.41 4.67
CA LEU A 178 5.98 -17.34 5.41
C LEU A 178 5.81 -16.08 4.56
N ALA A 179 6.86 -15.67 3.82
CA ALA A 179 6.82 -14.53 2.92
C ALA A 179 5.72 -14.69 1.85
N ASP A 180 5.64 -15.87 1.23
CA ASP A 180 4.62 -16.24 0.25
C ASP A 180 3.22 -16.09 0.84
N ARG A 181 2.97 -16.70 2.00
CA ARG A 181 1.66 -16.68 2.65
C ARG A 181 1.22 -15.29 3.11
N LEU A 182 2.13 -14.52 3.71
CA LEU A 182 1.84 -13.18 4.22
C LEU A 182 1.54 -12.21 3.08
N THR A 183 2.39 -12.22 2.05
CA THR A 183 2.25 -11.33 0.90
C THR A 183 1.02 -11.70 0.08
N ALA A 184 0.81 -12.99 -0.22
CA ALA A 184 -0.38 -13.43 -0.96
C ALA A 184 -1.68 -13.14 -0.22
N SER A 185 -1.70 -13.27 1.11
CA SER A 185 -2.85 -12.87 1.93
C SER A 185 -3.13 -11.37 1.81
N ALA A 186 -2.10 -10.52 1.88
CA ALA A 186 -2.26 -9.07 1.74
C ALA A 186 -2.72 -8.68 0.31
N VAL A 187 -2.11 -9.26 -0.73
CA VAL A 187 -2.50 -9.04 -2.13
C VAL A 187 -3.93 -9.52 -2.39
N THR A 188 -4.30 -10.72 -1.90
CA THR A 188 -5.67 -11.25 -2.01
C THR A 188 -6.67 -10.32 -1.34
N GLN A 189 -6.33 -9.73 -0.20
CA GLN A 189 -7.19 -8.78 0.48
C GLN A 189 -7.43 -7.53 -0.37
N THR A 190 -6.37 -6.91 -0.88
CA THR A 190 -6.48 -5.72 -1.74
C THR A 190 -7.25 -6.04 -3.02
N TYR A 191 -6.92 -7.15 -3.68
CA TYR A 191 -7.58 -7.61 -4.90
C TYR A 191 -9.07 -7.86 -4.69
N HIS A 192 -9.46 -8.46 -3.57
CA HIS A 192 -10.87 -8.70 -3.26
C HIS A 192 -11.70 -7.40 -3.28
N TYR A 193 -11.20 -6.33 -2.66
CA TYR A 193 -11.85 -5.03 -2.71
C TYR A 193 -11.81 -4.40 -4.10
N MET A 194 -10.70 -4.56 -4.84
CA MET A 194 -10.62 -4.09 -6.23
C MET A 194 -11.71 -4.74 -7.10
N ILE A 195 -11.96 -6.04 -6.95
CA ILE A 195 -12.99 -6.75 -7.70
C ILE A 195 -14.40 -6.35 -7.26
N GLU A 196 -14.67 -6.27 -5.96
CA GLU A 196 -16.00 -5.87 -5.45
C GLU A 196 -16.42 -4.47 -5.92
N GLU A 197 -15.45 -3.56 -6.07
CA GLU A 197 -15.68 -2.16 -6.40
C GLU A 197 -15.37 -1.82 -7.88
N GLY A 198 -14.96 -2.80 -8.69
CA GLY A 198 -14.65 -2.60 -10.11
C GLY A 198 -13.44 -1.70 -10.38
N LEU A 199 -12.40 -1.78 -9.54
CA LEU A 199 -11.21 -0.93 -9.61
C LEU A 199 -10.05 -1.61 -10.35
N GLU A 200 -9.48 -0.89 -11.31
CA GLU A 200 -8.27 -1.35 -12.02
C GLU A 200 -7.01 -1.24 -11.15
N TYR A 201 -6.91 -0.25 -10.26
CA TYR A 201 -5.70 0.03 -9.49
C TYR A 201 -5.91 -0.08 -7.98
N GLY A 202 -4.91 -0.65 -7.30
CA GLY A 202 -4.85 -0.77 -5.85
C GLY A 202 -3.42 -0.66 -5.36
N LEU A 203 -3.22 -0.41 -4.07
CA LEU A 203 -1.89 -0.44 -3.48
C LEU A 203 -1.88 -1.08 -2.10
N LEU A 204 -0.72 -1.62 -1.78
CA LEU A 204 -0.40 -2.23 -0.51
C LEU A 204 0.84 -1.53 0.03
N THR A 205 0.80 -1.04 1.26
CA THR A 205 1.98 -0.42 1.89
C THR A 205 2.25 -0.96 3.28
N THR A 206 3.54 -1.07 3.58
CA THR A 206 4.08 -1.40 4.91
C THR A 206 4.76 -0.21 5.57
N GLY A 207 4.69 0.97 4.95
CA GLY A 207 5.46 2.15 5.32
C GLY A 207 6.92 2.07 4.86
N GLU A 208 7.54 0.89 4.92
CA GLU A 208 8.87 0.63 4.40
C GLU A 208 8.89 0.40 2.88
N ALA A 209 7.79 -0.12 2.33
CA ALA A 209 7.62 -0.38 0.92
C ALA A 209 6.18 -0.10 0.48
N ILE A 210 6.04 0.34 -0.77
CA ILE A 210 4.77 0.56 -1.44
C ILE A 210 4.73 -0.38 -2.66
N VAL A 211 3.65 -1.14 -2.77
CA VAL A 211 3.39 -2.10 -3.85
C VAL A 211 2.18 -1.60 -4.62
N PHE A 212 2.35 -1.34 -5.91
CA PHE A 212 1.27 -0.96 -6.82
C PHE A 212 0.72 -2.21 -7.50
N LEU A 213 -0.60 -2.37 -7.46
CA LEU A 213 -1.33 -3.48 -8.04
C LEU A 213 -2.23 -2.97 -9.16
N ARG A 214 -2.35 -3.78 -10.21
CA ARG A 214 -3.25 -3.57 -11.34
C ARG A 214 -4.01 -4.85 -11.63
N VAL A 215 -5.32 -4.76 -11.79
CA VAL A 215 -6.16 -5.84 -12.33
C VAL A 215 -6.14 -5.74 -13.84
N ASP A 216 -5.82 -6.85 -14.50
CA ASP A 216 -6.05 -7.01 -15.94
C ASP A 216 -7.49 -7.49 -16.13
N TRP A 217 -8.39 -6.63 -16.58
CA TRP A 217 -9.81 -6.99 -16.71
C TRP A 217 -10.10 -7.98 -17.84
N GLU A 218 -9.14 -8.25 -18.72
CA GLU A 218 -9.25 -9.33 -19.72
C GLU A 218 -8.95 -10.71 -19.09
N GLU A 219 -8.14 -10.76 -18.02
CA GLU A 219 -7.79 -11.95 -17.25
C GLU A 219 -7.74 -11.63 -15.73
N PRO A 220 -8.89 -11.31 -15.09
CA PRO A 220 -8.92 -10.81 -13.72
C PRO A 220 -8.44 -11.84 -12.68
#